data_AF-A0A661N320-F1
#
_entry.id   AF-A0A661N320-F1
#
_cell.length_a   1.000
_cell.length_b   1.000
_cell.length_c   1.000
_cell.angle_alpha   90.00
_cell.angle_beta   90.00
_cell.angle_gamma   90.00
#
_symmetry.space_group_name_H-M   'P 1'
#
loop_
_entity.id
_entity.type
_entity.pdbx_description
1 polymer ?
#
loop_
_entity_poly.entity_id
_entity_poly.type
_entity_poly.pdbx_seq_one_letter_code
_entity_poly.pdbx_strand_id
1 'polypeptide(L)'
;EALGHLQEALQLARHPLAVSDRQERGDALVRLGQLEHAAGDGDNAKNALRRAVVLEGPDSNAARTLEGLCESPDDWRGYAEALGNHRATDEAGWATTALEVARILSDHCRDEHAAIAALRGGLDDGAANADLRRELAVRLRARGEEAAAVEQLQTALSQDPLRQDLWRELGVTYRAGDRLREARLATLPLLAIGADDEEDRERVASVEAWPARVRPRSLRGSVLDQLGTPRAEDTAAGALLAALSPALAKLYPPELESYGLATRDRLPTEANHPLREIANRIAAALDVRHFDLFLHRVRNRGITIEFGAHPAVLVPASIMERDPATQAFLLAQPMTQIARGYHAVEKLTPRELDVLLASAARTVKPDFGAGLTSEEFLNEQTRRLQRAIPRRDRKLVRDTALAYSQANRVQFDRWVRAAQRTALRAALLVCDDLDPLVQVVQDRIAPERRAEGETFETHPAYAEALKFWASPAAMHLREHMGLLSPR
;
A
#
# COMPACT_ATOMS: atom_id res chain seq x y z
N GLU A 1 -2.89 -15.85 58.73
CA GLU A 1 -2.50 -14.42 58.62
C GLU A 1 -3.06 -13.57 59.74
N ALA A 2 -4.38 -13.35 59.83
CA ALA A 2 -4.99 -12.50 60.88
C ALA A 2 -4.71 -12.95 62.33
N LEU A 3 -4.24 -14.20 62.52
CA LEU A 3 -3.93 -14.81 63.81
C LEU A 3 -2.42 -15.09 64.00
N GLY A 4 -1.53 -14.64 63.11
CA GLY A 4 -0.06 -14.82 63.26
C GLY A 4 0.51 -16.20 62.92
N HIS A 5 -0.31 -17.21 62.58
CA HIS A 5 0.13 -18.55 62.18
C HIS A 5 0.58 -18.63 60.72
N LEU A 6 1.76 -18.09 60.39
CA LEU A 6 2.27 -18.03 59.02
C LEU A 6 2.72 -19.40 58.46
N GLN A 7 3.33 -20.24 59.29
CA GLN A 7 3.82 -21.57 58.91
C GLN A 7 2.69 -22.55 58.50
N GLU A 8 1.56 -22.53 59.22
CA GLU A 8 0.39 -23.35 58.89
C GLU A 8 -0.27 -22.88 57.58
N ALA A 9 -0.30 -21.56 57.33
CA ALA A 9 -0.81 -21.00 56.09
C ALA A 9 0.05 -21.41 54.87
N LEU A 10 1.38 -21.47 55.03
CA LEU A 10 2.29 -21.96 53.99
C LEU A 10 2.06 -23.45 53.67
N GLN A 11 1.86 -24.29 54.68
CA GLN A 11 1.55 -25.71 54.46
C GLN A 11 0.21 -25.90 53.72
N LEU A 12 -0.81 -25.13 54.10
CA LEU A 12 -2.11 -25.16 53.44
C LEU A 12 -2.05 -24.65 51.99
N ALA A 13 -1.23 -23.64 51.69
CA ALA A 13 -1.07 -23.12 50.33
C ALA A 13 -0.30 -24.09 49.40
N ARG A 14 0.54 -24.97 49.95
CA ARG A 14 1.30 -25.98 49.18
C ARG A 14 0.46 -27.20 48.80
N HIS A 15 -0.58 -27.52 49.57
CA HIS A 15 -1.39 -28.73 49.39
C HIS A 15 -2.21 -28.78 48.08
N PRO A 16 -2.86 -27.68 47.62
CA PRO A 16 -3.63 -27.65 46.36
C PRO A 16 -2.79 -27.81 45.10
N LEU A 17 -1.50 -27.44 45.14
CA LEU A 17 -0.61 -27.45 43.97
C LEU A 17 -0.44 -28.83 43.30
N ALA A 18 -0.77 -29.91 44.02
CA ALA A 18 -0.67 -31.29 43.54
C ALA A 18 -1.95 -31.81 42.86
N VAL A 19 -3.10 -31.16 43.06
CA VAL A 19 -4.43 -31.73 42.73
C VAL A 19 -5.30 -30.78 41.89
N SER A 20 -4.97 -29.49 41.87
CA SER A 20 -5.76 -28.44 41.20
C SER A 20 -5.57 -28.38 39.67
N ASP A 21 -6.59 -27.85 39.00
CA ASP A 21 -6.53 -27.48 37.59
C ASP A 21 -5.60 -26.29 37.33
N ARG A 22 -5.44 -25.90 36.05
CA ARG A 22 -4.47 -24.85 35.66
C ARG A 22 -4.76 -23.50 36.33
N GLN A 23 -6.03 -23.14 36.51
CA GLN A 23 -6.43 -21.81 37.00
C GLN A 23 -6.35 -21.75 38.52
N GLU A 24 -6.91 -22.76 39.21
CA GLU A 24 -6.79 -22.90 40.66
C GLU A 24 -5.32 -23.00 41.11
N ARG A 25 -4.47 -23.62 40.29
CA ARG A 25 -3.03 -23.72 40.54
C ARG A 25 -2.32 -22.37 40.40
N GLY A 26 -2.77 -21.49 39.49
CA GLY A 26 -2.26 -20.12 39.37
C GLY A 26 -2.51 -19.32 40.64
N ASP A 27 -3.78 -19.25 41.06
CA ASP A 27 -4.21 -18.55 42.27
C ASP A 27 -3.49 -19.06 43.53
N ALA A 28 -3.32 -20.38 43.65
CA ALA A 28 -2.58 -21.00 44.75
C ALA A 28 -1.10 -20.60 44.77
N LEU A 29 -0.45 -20.50 43.60
CA LEU A 29 0.94 -20.07 43.48
C LEU A 29 1.11 -18.57 43.79
N VAL A 30 0.16 -17.71 43.36
CA VAL A 30 0.14 -16.29 43.74
C VAL A 30 0.04 -16.14 45.24
N ARG A 31 -0.90 -16.88 45.86
CA ARG A 31 -1.09 -16.85 47.31
C ARG A 31 0.13 -17.36 48.07
N LEU A 32 0.77 -18.42 47.59
CA LEU A 32 2.02 -18.91 48.14
C LEU A 32 3.11 -17.84 48.08
N GLY A 33 3.27 -17.17 46.94
CA GLY A 33 4.25 -16.10 46.77
C GLY A 33 4.07 -14.94 47.76
N GLN A 34 2.82 -14.51 47.98
CA GLN A 34 2.50 -13.47 48.96
C GLN A 34 2.84 -13.89 50.40
N LEU A 35 2.55 -15.15 50.76
CA LEU A 35 2.84 -15.69 52.09
C LEU A 35 4.34 -15.83 52.35
N GLU A 36 5.12 -16.31 51.36
CA GLU A 36 6.57 -16.41 51.45
C GLU A 36 7.22 -15.02 51.56
N HIS A 37 6.69 -14.02 50.83
CA HIS A 37 7.16 -12.64 50.96
C HIS A 37 6.88 -12.06 52.35
N ALA A 38 5.67 -12.27 52.88
CA ALA A 38 5.31 -11.86 54.24
C ALA A 38 6.14 -12.60 55.31
N ALA A 39 6.66 -13.79 55.01
CA ALA A 39 7.57 -14.55 55.88
C ALA A 39 9.02 -14.03 55.85
N GLY A 40 9.35 -13.09 54.96
CA GLY A 40 10.71 -12.59 54.74
C GLY A 40 11.55 -13.46 53.79
N ASP A 41 10.96 -14.46 53.13
CA ASP A 41 11.65 -15.33 52.17
C ASP A 41 11.40 -14.86 50.73
N GLY A 42 12.16 -13.82 50.34
CA GLY A 42 12.03 -13.17 49.03
C GLY A 42 12.31 -14.11 47.84
N ASP A 43 13.25 -15.04 47.97
CA ASP A 43 13.63 -15.95 46.88
C ASP A 43 12.54 -16.98 46.61
N ASN A 44 11.96 -17.57 47.66
CA ASN A 44 10.83 -18.50 47.50
C ASN A 44 9.57 -17.78 47.00
N ALA A 45 9.35 -16.53 47.43
CA ALA A 45 8.26 -15.70 46.92
C ALA A 45 8.37 -15.50 45.40
N LYS A 46 9.54 -15.05 44.92
CA LYS A 46 9.83 -14.85 43.49
C LYS A 46 9.65 -16.15 42.69
N ASN A 47 10.16 -17.28 43.20
CA ASN A 47 10.03 -18.58 42.52
C ASN A 47 8.58 -19.06 42.41
N ALA A 48 7.76 -18.88 43.44
CA ALA A 48 6.34 -19.21 43.40
C ALA A 48 5.61 -18.34 42.36
N LEU A 49 5.89 -17.04 42.35
CA LEU A 49 5.27 -16.10 41.42
C LEU A 49 5.71 -16.32 39.98
N ARG A 50 6.99 -16.65 39.71
CA ARG A 50 7.45 -17.04 38.35
C ARG A 50 6.65 -18.23 37.81
N ARG A 51 6.41 -19.24 38.64
CA ARG A 51 5.58 -20.40 38.25
C ARG A 51 4.13 -20.01 37.99
N ALA A 52 3.58 -19.05 38.73
CA ALA A 52 2.25 -18.52 38.47
C ALA A 52 2.20 -17.76 37.13
N VAL A 53 3.20 -16.93 36.84
CA VAL A 53 3.32 -16.18 35.57
C VAL A 53 3.34 -17.10 34.35
N VAL A 54 4.04 -18.25 34.41
CA VAL A 54 4.03 -19.24 33.32
C VAL A 54 2.60 -19.71 33.01
N LEU A 55 1.74 -19.81 34.03
CA LEU A 55 0.35 -20.27 33.87
C LEU A 55 -0.59 -19.17 33.40
N GLU A 56 -0.52 -18.00 34.03
CA GLU A 56 -1.46 -16.88 33.89
C GLU A 56 -1.09 -15.90 32.77
N GLY A 57 0.21 -15.73 32.47
CA GLY A 57 0.70 -14.85 31.41
C GLY A 57 0.94 -13.40 31.82
N PRO A 58 1.19 -12.50 30.84
CA PRO A 58 1.37 -11.07 31.08
C PRO A 58 0.10 -10.42 31.64
N ASP A 59 0.23 -9.25 32.28
CA ASP A 59 -0.84 -8.46 32.94
C ASP A 59 -1.58 -9.12 34.13
N SER A 60 -1.29 -10.40 34.38
CA SER A 60 -1.82 -11.15 35.52
C SER A 60 -1.46 -10.53 36.87
N ASN A 61 -2.19 -10.92 37.92
CA ASN A 61 -1.85 -10.49 39.27
C ASN A 61 -0.49 -11.07 39.71
N ALA A 62 -0.17 -12.28 39.25
CA ALA A 62 1.14 -12.88 39.42
C ALA A 62 2.26 -12.00 38.83
N ALA A 63 2.09 -11.56 37.59
CA ALA A 63 3.04 -10.72 36.87
C ALA A 63 3.28 -9.39 37.60
N ARG A 64 2.21 -8.67 37.96
CA ARG A 64 2.31 -7.40 38.70
C ARG A 64 2.96 -7.55 40.08
N THR A 65 2.66 -8.63 40.78
CA THR A 65 3.25 -8.91 42.09
C THR A 65 4.74 -9.24 41.95
N LEU A 66 5.11 -10.05 40.95
CA LEU A 66 6.52 -10.38 40.68
C LEU A 66 7.32 -9.16 40.24
N GLU A 67 6.76 -8.31 39.39
CA GLU A 67 7.38 -7.05 38.93
C GLU A 67 7.76 -6.16 40.12
N GLY A 68 6.85 -5.99 41.10
CA GLY A 68 7.10 -5.22 42.30
C GLY A 68 8.16 -5.79 43.25
N LEU A 69 8.56 -7.06 43.08
CA LEU A 69 9.60 -7.72 43.86
C LEU A 69 10.96 -7.79 43.14
N CYS A 70 11.03 -7.37 41.87
CA CYS A 70 12.28 -7.42 41.10
C CYS A 70 13.19 -6.24 41.45
N GLU A 71 14.35 -6.52 42.03
CA GLU A 71 15.31 -5.49 42.47
C GLU A 71 16.61 -5.51 41.66
N SER A 72 16.95 -6.67 41.08
CA SER A 72 18.20 -6.90 40.36
C SER A 72 17.96 -7.34 38.91
N PRO A 73 18.94 -7.14 37.99
CA PRO A 73 18.85 -7.66 36.63
C PRO A 73 18.59 -9.18 36.54
N ASP A 74 19.06 -9.96 37.53
CA ASP A 74 18.81 -11.40 37.56
C ASP A 74 17.36 -11.74 37.94
N ASP A 75 16.73 -10.93 38.80
CA ASP A 75 15.31 -11.05 39.09
C ASP A 75 14.48 -10.83 37.82
N TRP A 76 14.81 -9.76 37.09
CA TRP A 76 14.18 -9.38 35.83
C TRP A 76 14.38 -10.42 34.74
N ARG A 77 15.58 -11.01 34.61
CA ARG A 77 15.80 -12.13 33.69
C ARG A 77 14.94 -13.34 34.04
N GLY A 78 14.84 -13.70 35.32
CA GLY A 78 13.98 -14.81 35.74
C GLY A 78 12.49 -14.52 35.50
N TYR A 79 12.07 -13.25 35.56
CA TYR A 79 10.71 -12.85 35.18
C TYR A 79 10.49 -12.95 33.67
N ALA A 80 11.41 -12.42 32.85
CA ALA A 80 11.36 -12.56 31.39
C ALA A 80 11.35 -14.03 30.94
N GLU A 81 12.13 -14.90 31.58
CA GLU A 81 12.12 -16.34 31.31
C GLU A 81 10.77 -17.00 31.66
N ALA A 82 10.15 -16.60 32.77
CA ALA A 82 8.83 -17.09 33.16
C ALA A 82 7.76 -16.69 32.12
N LEU A 83 7.81 -15.45 31.63
CA LEU A 83 6.93 -14.99 30.54
C LEU A 83 7.23 -15.70 29.22
N GLY A 84 8.50 -15.88 28.84
CA GLY A 84 8.86 -16.62 27.62
C GLY A 84 8.40 -18.08 27.62
N ASN A 85 8.23 -18.67 28.80
CA ASN A 85 7.67 -20.01 28.97
C ASN A 85 6.13 -20.04 29.01
N HIS A 86 5.47 -18.88 29.07
CA HIS A 86 4.03 -18.78 28.97
C HIS A 86 3.57 -19.18 27.57
N ARG A 87 2.64 -20.13 27.51
CA ARG A 87 2.01 -20.59 26.26
C ARG A 87 0.64 -19.96 26.16
N ALA A 88 0.56 -18.77 25.57
CA ALA A 88 -0.72 -18.13 25.29
C ALA A 88 -1.55 -18.99 24.32
N THR A 89 -2.87 -18.82 24.37
CA THR A 89 -3.82 -19.61 23.59
C THR A 89 -4.19 -18.95 22.25
N ASP A 90 -3.87 -17.67 22.08
CA ASP A 90 -4.18 -16.87 20.90
C ASP A 90 -3.01 -15.97 20.47
N GLU A 91 -3.14 -15.43 19.25
CA GLU A 91 -2.11 -14.58 18.63
C GLU A 91 -1.87 -13.27 19.41
N ALA A 92 -2.94 -12.69 19.97
CA ALA A 92 -2.86 -11.47 20.77
C ALA A 92 -2.02 -11.71 22.04
N GLY A 93 -2.26 -12.81 22.76
CA GLY A 93 -1.49 -13.16 23.96
C GLY A 93 -0.03 -13.46 23.67
N TRP A 94 0.30 -14.10 22.53
CA TRP A 94 1.70 -14.27 22.11
C TRP A 94 2.39 -12.93 21.87
N ALA A 95 1.74 -12.03 21.15
CA ALA A 95 2.29 -10.70 20.86
C ALA A 95 2.52 -9.89 22.14
N THR A 96 1.56 -9.86 23.06
CA THR A 96 1.70 -9.18 24.36
C THR A 96 2.85 -9.77 25.17
N THR A 97 2.98 -11.10 25.20
CA THR A 97 4.07 -11.79 25.90
C THR A 97 5.43 -11.42 25.31
N ALA A 98 5.58 -11.47 23.99
CA ALA A 98 6.84 -11.15 23.33
C ALA A 98 7.24 -9.66 23.49
N LEU A 99 6.28 -8.73 23.43
CA LEU A 99 6.52 -7.31 23.71
C LEU A 99 7.01 -7.09 25.13
N GLU A 100 6.36 -7.74 26.10
CA GLU A 100 6.70 -7.60 27.51
C GLU A 100 8.08 -8.22 27.84
N VAL A 101 8.39 -9.39 27.30
CA VAL A 101 9.72 -10.00 27.42
C VAL A 101 10.79 -9.08 26.83
N ALA A 102 10.54 -8.49 25.66
CA ALA A 102 11.47 -7.57 25.03
C ALA A 102 11.68 -6.29 25.86
N ARG A 103 10.60 -5.71 26.42
CA ARG A 103 10.65 -4.57 27.35
C ARG A 103 11.54 -4.88 28.54
N ILE A 104 11.34 -6.01 29.20
CA ILE A 104 12.11 -6.40 30.40
C ILE A 104 13.59 -6.59 30.07
N LEU A 105 13.89 -7.31 28.98
CA LEU A 105 15.27 -7.59 28.57
C LEU A 105 16.02 -6.32 28.18
N SER A 106 15.37 -5.40 27.49
CA SER A 106 15.95 -4.09 27.19
C SER A 106 16.10 -3.23 28.45
N ASP A 107 14.99 -2.87 29.08
CA ASP A 107 14.92 -1.71 29.96
C ASP A 107 15.55 -2.03 31.33
N HIS A 108 15.37 -3.27 31.78
CA HIS A 108 15.86 -3.73 33.08
C HIS A 108 17.14 -4.56 32.99
N CYS A 109 17.30 -5.37 31.93
CA CYS A 109 18.48 -6.23 31.78
C CYS A 109 19.58 -5.62 30.90
N ARG A 110 19.28 -4.55 30.14
CA ARG A 110 20.17 -3.92 29.15
C ARG A 110 20.72 -4.92 28.12
N ASP A 111 19.93 -5.95 27.81
CA ASP A 111 20.27 -6.99 26.84
C ASP A 111 19.43 -6.83 25.57
N GLU A 112 19.88 -5.91 24.71
CA GLU A 112 19.20 -5.58 23.46
C GLU A 112 19.21 -6.75 22.47
N HIS A 113 20.22 -7.62 22.51
CA HIS A 113 20.27 -8.80 21.65
C HIS A 113 19.20 -9.81 22.02
N ALA A 114 19.01 -10.08 23.32
CA ALA A 114 17.96 -10.95 23.80
C ALA A 114 16.56 -10.36 23.54
N ALA A 115 16.39 -9.04 23.71
CA ALA A 115 15.13 -8.36 23.41
C ALA A 115 14.74 -8.52 21.92
N ILE A 116 15.67 -8.27 20.99
CA ILE A 116 15.45 -8.47 19.55
C ILE A 116 15.15 -9.94 19.22
N ALA A 117 15.84 -10.88 19.86
CA ALA A 117 15.59 -12.31 19.66
C ALA A 117 14.17 -12.70 20.11
N ALA A 118 13.69 -12.17 21.24
CA ALA A 118 12.33 -12.40 21.72
C ALA A 118 11.27 -11.85 20.74
N LEU A 119 11.47 -10.63 20.21
CA LEU A 119 10.57 -10.04 19.23
C LEU A 119 10.52 -10.84 17.92
N ARG A 120 11.68 -11.31 17.44
CA ARG A 120 11.76 -12.17 16.25
C ARG A 120 11.06 -13.51 16.47
N GLY A 121 11.27 -14.15 17.62
CA GLY A 121 10.57 -15.38 17.99
C GLY A 121 9.05 -15.19 17.99
N GLY A 122 8.56 -14.08 18.53
CA GLY A 122 7.12 -13.75 18.51
C GLY A 122 6.55 -13.58 17.10
N LEU A 123 7.34 -13.13 16.13
CA LEU A 123 6.93 -13.02 14.72
C LEU A 123 6.99 -14.38 13.98
N ASP A 124 7.99 -15.21 14.29
CA ASP A 124 8.18 -16.54 13.69
C ASP A 124 7.07 -17.52 14.08
N ASP A 125 6.50 -17.37 15.28
CA ASP A 125 5.34 -18.14 15.76
C ASP A 125 4.02 -17.78 15.03
N GLY A 126 4.10 -16.94 13.99
CA GLY A 126 3.02 -16.70 13.03
C GLY A 126 2.24 -15.42 13.25
N ALA A 127 2.63 -14.59 14.23
CA ALA A 127 1.94 -13.33 14.50
C ALA A 127 2.29 -12.27 13.44
N ALA A 128 1.33 -11.92 12.58
CA ALA A 128 1.46 -10.79 11.67
C ALA A 128 1.15 -9.47 12.42
N ASN A 129 1.84 -9.26 13.54
CA ASN A 129 1.49 -8.21 14.48
C ASN A 129 2.28 -6.92 14.20
N ALA A 130 1.54 -5.84 13.95
CA ALA A 130 2.11 -4.52 13.65
C ALA A 130 2.89 -3.93 14.83
N ASP A 131 2.45 -4.16 16.08
CA ASP A 131 3.10 -3.64 17.29
C ASP A 131 4.45 -4.32 17.52
N LEU A 132 4.53 -5.64 17.34
CA LEU A 132 5.80 -6.38 17.38
C LEU A 132 6.79 -5.87 16.34
N ARG A 133 6.33 -5.66 15.09
CA ARG A 133 7.18 -5.13 14.02
C ARG A 133 7.65 -3.71 14.29
N ARG A 134 6.78 -2.86 14.86
CA ARG A 134 7.13 -1.50 15.26
C ARG A 134 8.21 -1.51 16.33
N GLU A 135 8.00 -2.25 17.42
CA GLU A 135 8.96 -2.35 18.52
C GLU A 135 10.30 -2.90 18.02
N LEU A 136 10.27 -3.97 17.21
CA LEU A 136 11.47 -4.52 16.59
C LEU A 136 12.20 -3.47 15.73
N ALA A 137 11.47 -2.65 14.98
CA ALA A 137 12.07 -1.59 14.18
C ALA A 137 12.73 -0.50 15.05
N VAL A 138 12.11 -0.09 16.16
CA VAL A 138 12.70 0.86 17.12
C VAL A 138 14.02 0.33 17.66
N ARG A 139 14.06 -0.93 18.05
CA ARG A 139 15.25 -1.61 18.57
C ARG A 139 16.37 -1.77 17.52
N LEU A 140 16.01 -2.18 16.31
CA LEU A 140 16.94 -2.28 15.19
C LEU A 140 17.56 -0.92 14.85
N ARG A 141 16.75 0.15 14.81
CA ARG A 141 17.22 1.52 14.60
C ARG A 141 18.21 1.95 15.69
N ALA A 142 17.92 1.67 16.97
CA ALA A 142 18.83 2.02 18.07
C ALA A 142 20.20 1.34 17.96
N ARG A 143 20.29 0.19 17.28
CA ARG A 143 21.55 -0.51 16.95
C ARG A 143 22.20 -0.08 15.63
N GLY A 144 21.63 0.90 14.92
CA GLY A 144 22.09 1.34 13.61
C GLY A 144 21.69 0.40 12.46
N GLU A 145 20.84 -0.60 12.70
CA GLU A 145 20.33 -1.52 11.67
C GLU A 145 19.11 -0.92 10.93
N GLU A 146 19.27 0.31 10.41
CA GLU A 146 18.17 1.11 9.83
C GLU A 146 17.44 0.43 8.68
N ALA A 147 18.18 -0.25 7.80
CA ALA A 147 17.59 -0.94 6.65
C ALA A 147 16.62 -2.06 7.10
N ALA A 148 16.98 -2.80 8.14
CA ALA A 148 16.14 -3.84 8.72
C ALA A 148 14.94 -3.23 9.44
N ALA A 149 15.12 -2.11 10.15
CA ALA A 149 14.01 -1.38 10.79
C ALA A 149 12.97 -0.91 9.76
N VAL A 150 13.42 -0.31 8.65
CA VAL A 150 12.56 0.13 7.54
C VAL A 150 11.77 -1.05 6.95
N GLU A 151 12.41 -2.20 6.76
CA GLU A 151 11.74 -3.40 6.22
C GLU A 151 10.58 -3.87 7.12
N GLN A 152 10.78 -3.89 8.44
CA GLN A 152 9.74 -4.27 9.39
C GLN A 152 8.54 -3.32 9.35
N LEU A 153 8.80 -2.00 9.33
CA LEU A 153 7.75 -0.98 9.27
C LEU A 153 6.99 -1.01 7.94
N GLN A 154 7.68 -1.15 6.81
CA GLN A 154 7.05 -1.29 5.49
C GLN A 154 6.19 -2.56 5.40
N THR A 155 6.63 -3.66 6.04
CA THR A 155 5.84 -4.89 6.11
C THR A 155 4.55 -4.68 6.90
N ALA A 156 4.63 -4.04 8.07
CA ALA A 156 3.44 -3.72 8.88
C ALA A 156 2.47 -2.78 8.13
N LEU A 157 2.98 -1.73 7.48
CA LEU A 157 2.19 -0.78 6.69
C LEU A 157 1.51 -1.40 5.46
N SER A 158 2.07 -2.50 4.91
CA SER A 158 1.42 -3.22 3.80
C SER A 158 0.10 -3.88 4.23
N GLN A 159 -0.01 -4.23 5.51
CA GLN A 159 -1.16 -4.86 6.12
C GLN A 159 -2.13 -3.79 6.64
N ASP A 160 -1.63 -2.85 7.44
CA ASP A 160 -2.39 -1.76 8.05
C ASP A 160 -1.80 -0.37 7.70
N PRO A 161 -2.20 0.20 6.54
CA PRO A 161 -1.65 1.45 6.04
C PRO A 161 -2.21 2.70 6.75
N LEU A 162 -3.21 2.57 7.62
CA LEU A 162 -3.83 3.71 8.33
C LEU A 162 -3.24 3.94 9.72
N ARG A 163 -2.38 3.02 10.20
CA ARG A 163 -1.63 3.14 11.46
C ARG A 163 -0.67 4.32 11.43
N GLN A 164 -1.04 5.38 12.14
CA GLN A 164 -0.29 6.64 12.21
C GLN A 164 1.08 6.47 12.88
N ASP A 165 1.16 5.68 13.94
CA ASP A 165 2.39 5.42 14.68
C ASP A 165 3.45 4.71 13.82
N LEU A 166 3.05 3.81 12.92
CA LEU A 166 3.97 3.16 11.98
C LEU A 166 4.58 4.16 10.98
N TRP A 167 3.77 5.08 10.45
CA TRP A 167 4.26 6.14 9.55
C TRP A 167 5.23 7.09 10.25
N ARG A 168 4.90 7.48 11.49
CA ARG A 168 5.76 8.34 12.31
C ARG A 168 7.09 7.66 12.60
N GLU A 169 7.07 6.39 13.03
CA GLU A 169 8.30 5.61 13.24
C GLU A 169 9.12 5.43 11.96
N LEU A 170 8.48 5.26 10.79
CA LEU A 170 9.20 5.18 9.51
C LEU A 170 9.88 6.51 9.16
N GLY A 171 9.21 7.64 9.38
CA GLY A 171 9.76 8.98 9.19
C GLY A 171 10.96 9.25 10.11
N VAL A 172 10.84 8.90 11.40
CA VAL A 172 11.95 9.01 12.37
C VAL A 172 13.13 8.12 11.97
N THR A 173 12.85 6.90 11.52
CA THR A 173 13.90 5.95 11.10
C THR A 173 14.67 6.46 9.88
N TYR A 174 14.01 7.04 8.88
CA TYR A 174 14.72 7.65 7.76
C TYR A 174 15.52 8.90 8.15
N ARG A 175 14.98 9.72 9.07
CA ARG A 175 15.70 10.92 9.54
C ARG A 175 16.97 10.55 10.32
N ALA A 176 16.94 9.48 11.11
CA ALA A 176 18.12 9.00 11.83
C ALA A 176 19.30 8.68 10.88
N GLY A 177 19.00 8.17 9.68
CA GLY A 177 19.97 7.89 8.63
C GLY A 177 20.30 9.07 7.69
N ASP A 178 19.89 10.30 8.03
CA ASP A 178 20.04 11.50 7.18
C ASP A 178 19.34 11.38 5.80
N ARG A 179 18.30 10.55 5.71
CA ARG A 179 17.52 10.30 4.48
C ARG A 179 16.30 11.20 4.41
N LEU A 180 16.54 12.51 4.32
CA LEU A 180 15.50 13.56 4.46
C LEU A 180 14.34 13.41 3.46
N ARG A 181 14.62 13.00 2.21
CA ARG A 181 13.58 12.79 1.19
C ARG A 181 12.68 11.61 1.53
N GLU A 182 13.27 10.49 1.93
CA GLU A 182 12.52 9.31 2.38
C GLU A 182 11.73 9.60 3.66
N ALA A 183 12.29 10.40 4.56
CA ALA A 183 11.60 10.87 5.76
C ALA A 183 10.37 11.71 5.40
N ARG A 184 10.48 12.65 4.43
CA ARG A 184 9.32 13.38 3.89
C ARG A 184 8.26 12.42 3.34
N LEU A 185 8.66 11.46 2.51
CA LEU A 185 7.72 10.49 1.93
C LEU A 185 7.01 9.69 3.02
N ALA A 186 7.70 9.25 4.06
CA ALA A 186 7.09 8.51 5.16
C ALA A 186 6.15 9.37 6.03
N THR A 187 6.33 10.69 6.05
CA THR A 187 5.50 11.62 6.84
C THR A 187 4.27 12.11 6.08
N LEU A 188 4.30 12.21 4.75
CA LEU A 188 3.14 12.65 3.95
C LEU A 188 1.81 11.92 4.27
N PRO A 189 1.79 10.60 4.53
CA PRO A 189 0.59 9.91 4.98
C PRO A 189 -0.05 10.47 6.26
N LEU A 190 0.74 11.00 7.19
CA LEU A 190 0.21 11.61 8.42
C LEU A 190 -0.62 12.86 8.12
N LEU A 191 -0.14 13.70 7.19
CA LEU A 191 -0.88 14.88 6.71
C LEU A 191 -2.13 14.46 5.92
N ALA A 192 -2.01 13.44 5.07
CA ALA A 192 -3.13 12.93 4.28
C ALA A 192 -4.26 12.33 5.14
N ILE A 193 -3.90 11.69 6.26
CA ILE A 193 -4.83 11.16 7.26
C ILE A 193 -5.37 12.27 8.17
N GLY A 194 -4.65 13.39 8.32
CA GLY A 194 -4.98 14.47 9.28
C GLY A 194 -4.54 14.16 10.71
N ALA A 195 -3.47 13.37 10.86
CA ALA A 195 -2.87 12.95 12.12
C ALA A 195 -1.48 13.54 12.35
N ASP A 196 -1.12 14.57 11.59
CA ASP A 196 0.14 15.29 11.66
C ASP A 196 0.21 16.24 12.86
N ASP A 197 1.42 16.44 13.35
CA ASP A 197 1.77 17.50 14.31
C ASP A 197 2.65 18.58 13.64
N GLU A 198 3.15 19.54 14.44
CA GLU A 198 4.03 20.60 13.93
C GLU A 198 5.34 20.03 13.38
N GLU A 199 5.92 19.02 14.04
CA GLU A 199 7.18 18.41 13.63
C GLU A 199 7.03 17.68 12.29
N ASP A 200 5.89 17.03 12.08
CA ASP A 200 5.52 16.38 10.83
C ASP A 200 5.41 17.41 9.69
N ARG A 201 4.75 18.55 9.94
CA ARG A 201 4.62 19.65 8.96
C ARG A 201 5.98 20.28 8.63
N GLU A 202 6.80 20.54 9.63
CA GLU A 202 8.18 21.03 9.44
C GLU A 202 9.02 20.03 8.61
N ARG A 203 8.91 18.72 8.90
CA ARG A 203 9.62 17.68 8.15
C ARG A 203 9.23 17.68 6.67
N VAL A 204 7.93 17.77 6.35
CA VAL A 204 7.47 17.83 4.96
C VAL A 204 7.89 19.14 4.29
N ALA A 205 7.80 20.27 4.98
CA ALA A 205 8.17 21.58 4.45
C ALA A 205 9.68 21.73 4.18
N SER A 206 10.52 21.00 4.92
CA SER A 206 11.98 21.05 4.79
C SER A 206 12.51 20.50 3.45
N VAL A 207 11.69 19.75 2.71
CA VAL A 207 12.07 19.11 1.44
C VAL A 207 11.00 19.40 0.39
N GLU A 208 11.39 20.06 -0.70
CA GLU A 208 10.49 20.39 -1.81
C GLU A 208 10.07 19.14 -2.60
N ALA A 209 8.77 19.06 -2.95
CA ALA A 209 8.24 18.08 -3.90
C ALA A 209 8.78 18.31 -5.31
N TRP A 210 8.97 17.23 -6.08
CA TRP A 210 9.53 17.29 -7.44
C TRP A 210 8.54 16.83 -8.53
N PRO A 211 7.40 17.52 -8.70
CA PRO A 211 6.37 17.10 -9.64
C PRO A 211 6.88 17.10 -11.08
N ALA A 212 6.70 15.97 -11.75
CA ALA A 212 7.15 15.70 -13.11
C ALA A 212 8.67 15.91 -13.34
N ARG A 213 9.50 15.95 -12.29
CA ARG A 213 10.98 16.05 -12.40
C ARG A 213 11.62 14.68 -12.24
N VAL A 214 11.16 13.73 -13.06
CA VAL A 214 11.61 12.34 -13.05
C VAL A 214 12.48 12.07 -14.28
N ARG A 215 13.41 11.11 -14.18
CA ARG A 215 14.30 10.75 -15.29
C ARG A 215 13.47 10.31 -16.53
N PRO A 216 13.81 10.77 -17.75
CA PRO A 216 13.17 10.27 -18.97
C PRO A 216 13.28 8.74 -19.09
N ARG A 217 12.23 8.12 -19.62
CA ARG A 217 12.09 6.67 -19.84
C ARG A 217 12.19 5.79 -18.60
N SER A 218 12.13 6.39 -17.40
CA SER A 218 12.15 5.65 -16.12
C SER A 218 10.86 4.86 -15.87
N LEU A 219 9.75 5.22 -16.52
CA LEU A 219 8.44 4.56 -16.41
C LEU A 219 8.01 3.98 -17.77
N ARG A 220 8.92 3.34 -18.49
CA ARG A 220 8.62 2.63 -19.75
C ARG A 220 7.71 1.41 -19.55
N GLY A 221 7.13 0.89 -20.63
CA GLY A 221 6.14 -0.20 -20.61
C GLY A 221 6.48 -1.38 -19.68
N SER A 222 7.72 -1.89 -19.70
CA SER A 222 8.13 -3.01 -18.82
C SER A 222 8.01 -2.70 -17.33
N VAL A 223 8.26 -1.45 -16.94
CA VAL A 223 8.15 -0.99 -15.55
C VAL A 223 6.68 -0.83 -15.16
N LEU A 224 5.86 -0.29 -16.08
CA LEU A 224 4.41 -0.16 -15.89
C LEU A 224 3.73 -1.52 -15.75
N ASP A 225 4.19 -2.54 -16.47
CA ASP A 225 3.68 -3.90 -16.34
C ASP A 225 4.03 -4.51 -14.98
N GLN A 226 5.23 -4.26 -14.47
CA GLN A 226 5.62 -4.67 -13.11
C GLN A 226 4.79 -3.97 -12.03
N LEU A 227 4.45 -2.69 -12.22
CA LEU A 227 3.58 -1.94 -11.32
C LEU A 227 2.16 -2.51 -11.23
N GLY A 228 1.64 -3.06 -12.33
CA GLY A 228 0.28 -3.60 -12.41
C GLY A 228 0.13 -5.06 -11.98
N THR A 229 1.22 -5.84 -12.02
CA THR A 229 1.24 -7.31 -11.83
C THR A 229 0.10 -8.02 -12.58
N PRO A 230 0.01 -7.85 -13.92
CA PRO A 230 -1.10 -8.40 -14.71
C PRO A 230 -1.09 -9.93 -14.71
N ARG A 231 -2.28 -10.54 -14.72
CA ARG A 231 -2.41 -11.97 -14.99
C ARG A 231 -2.14 -12.27 -16.46
N ALA A 232 -1.87 -13.53 -16.81
CA ALA A 232 -1.59 -13.91 -18.19
C ALA A 232 -2.71 -13.50 -19.16
N GLU A 233 -3.97 -13.64 -18.75
CA GLU A 233 -5.12 -13.20 -19.56
C GLU A 233 -5.20 -11.67 -19.72
N ASP A 234 -4.82 -10.92 -18.67
CA ASP A 234 -4.80 -9.46 -18.68
C ASP A 234 -3.71 -8.94 -19.64
N THR A 235 -2.56 -9.61 -19.66
CA THR A 235 -1.46 -9.33 -20.60
C THR A 235 -1.88 -9.58 -22.04
N ALA A 236 -2.58 -10.68 -22.31
CA ALA A 236 -3.05 -11.00 -23.66
C ALA A 236 -4.11 -9.99 -24.16
N ALA A 237 -5.08 -9.62 -23.31
CA ALA A 237 -6.05 -8.57 -23.64
C ALA A 237 -5.38 -7.23 -23.88
N GLY A 238 -4.43 -6.86 -23.04
CA GLY A 238 -3.67 -5.63 -23.17
C GLY A 238 -2.86 -5.55 -24.46
N ALA A 239 -2.14 -6.61 -24.81
CA ALA A 239 -1.39 -6.70 -26.06
C ALA A 239 -2.29 -6.55 -27.29
N LEU A 240 -3.48 -7.17 -27.26
CA LEU A 240 -4.47 -7.00 -28.32
C LEU A 240 -5.02 -5.57 -28.38
N LEU A 241 -5.39 -4.98 -27.24
CA LEU A 241 -5.89 -3.60 -27.20
C LEU A 241 -4.85 -2.60 -27.74
N ALA A 242 -3.59 -2.75 -27.32
CA ALA A 242 -2.48 -1.93 -27.80
C ALA A 242 -2.28 -2.08 -29.33
N ALA A 243 -2.36 -3.30 -29.85
CA ALA A 243 -2.27 -3.57 -31.29
C ALA A 243 -3.43 -2.94 -32.09
N LEU A 244 -4.60 -2.78 -31.47
CA LEU A 244 -5.78 -2.15 -32.08
C LEU A 244 -5.73 -0.62 -32.06
N SER A 245 -4.80 0.01 -31.34
CA SER A 245 -4.71 1.47 -31.21
C SER A 245 -4.83 2.23 -32.55
N PRO A 246 -4.13 1.85 -33.65
CA PRO A 246 -4.23 2.55 -34.93
C PRO A 246 -5.61 2.48 -35.60
N ALA A 247 -6.46 1.52 -35.20
CA ALA A 247 -7.80 1.34 -35.74
C ALA A 247 -8.87 2.13 -34.96
N LEU A 248 -8.59 2.52 -33.71
CA LEU A 248 -9.57 3.12 -32.81
C LEU A 248 -10.18 4.40 -33.36
N ALA A 249 -9.38 5.31 -33.91
CA ALA A 249 -9.85 6.58 -34.48
C ALA A 249 -10.84 6.41 -35.66
N LYS A 250 -10.80 5.28 -36.36
CA LYS A 250 -11.77 4.98 -37.44
C LYS A 250 -13.05 4.34 -36.93
N LEU A 251 -12.97 3.62 -35.82
CA LEU A 251 -14.11 2.95 -35.19
C LEU A 251 -14.91 3.91 -34.31
N TYR A 252 -14.19 4.81 -33.66
CA TYR A 252 -14.69 5.77 -32.70
C TYR A 252 -14.05 7.13 -33.05
N PRO A 253 -14.62 7.85 -34.04
CA PRO A 253 -14.09 9.15 -34.46
C PRO A 253 -13.98 10.14 -33.29
N PRO A 254 -12.98 11.04 -33.30
CA PRO A 254 -12.79 11.98 -32.21
C PRO A 254 -13.87 13.09 -32.23
N GLU A 255 -14.45 13.37 -31.07
CA GLU A 255 -15.58 14.33 -30.93
C GLU A 255 -15.14 15.66 -30.29
N LEU A 256 -14.14 16.33 -30.88
CA LEU A 256 -13.60 17.60 -30.37
C LEU A 256 -14.65 18.71 -30.27
N GLU A 257 -15.62 18.74 -31.19
CA GLU A 257 -16.67 19.76 -31.24
C GLU A 257 -17.55 19.74 -29.99
N SER A 258 -17.75 18.56 -29.37
CA SER A 258 -18.50 18.43 -28.11
C SER A 258 -17.81 19.14 -26.93
N TYR A 259 -16.52 19.46 -27.09
CA TYR A 259 -15.71 20.23 -26.15
C TYR A 259 -15.53 21.70 -26.57
N GLY A 260 -16.15 22.13 -27.67
CA GLY A 260 -15.94 23.44 -28.27
C GLY A 260 -14.55 23.60 -28.89
N LEU A 261 -13.93 22.49 -29.31
CA LEU A 261 -12.57 22.44 -29.84
C LEU A 261 -12.54 22.06 -31.32
N ALA A 262 -11.51 22.53 -32.00
CA ALA A 262 -11.10 22.12 -33.33
C ALA A 262 -9.60 21.77 -33.35
N THR A 263 -9.12 21.14 -34.42
CA THR A 263 -7.71 20.74 -34.56
C THR A 263 -6.73 21.91 -34.41
N ARG A 264 -7.13 23.14 -34.76
CA ARG A 264 -6.33 24.35 -34.60
C ARG A 264 -6.10 24.77 -33.14
N ASP A 265 -6.96 24.31 -32.24
CA ASP A 265 -6.89 24.63 -30.81
C ASP A 265 -5.90 23.72 -30.05
N ARG A 266 -5.22 22.82 -30.77
CA ARG A 266 -4.17 21.97 -30.24
C ARG A 266 -3.01 22.82 -29.73
N LEU A 267 -2.58 22.57 -28.49
CA LEU A 267 -1.35 23.12 -27.94
C LEU A 267 -0.13 22.50 -28.65
N PRO A 268 0.69 23.28 -29.39
CA PRO A 268 1.86 22.76 -30.07
C PRO A 268 2.87 22.10 -29.12
N THR A 269 3.70 21.17 -29.63
CA THR A 269 4.72 20.47 -28.85
C THR A 269 5.75 21.40 -28.21
N GLU A 270 6.18 22.41 -28.97
CA GLU A 270 7.17 23.41 -28.58
C GLU A 270 6.52 24.66 -27.97
N ALA A 271 5.23 24.60 -27.63
CA ALA A 271 4.55 25.73 -27.02
C ALA A 271 5.18 26.06 -25.66
N ASN A 272 5.52 27.33 -25.44
CA ASN A 272 5.89 27.87 -24.14
C ASN A 272 4.63 28.02 -23.26
N HIS A 273 4.06 26.88 -22.84
CA HIS A 273 2.85 26.81 -22.03
C HIS A 273 3.10 25.89 -20.83
N PRO A 274 2.88 26.34 -19.58
CA PRO A 274 3.26 25.57 -18.38
C PRO A 274 2.70 24.15 -18.35
N LEU A 275 1.42 23.98 -18.69
CA LEU A 275 0.80 22.64 -18.76
C LEU A 275 1.45 21.75 -19.83
N ARG A 276 1.86 22.33 -20.96
CA ARG A 276 2.50 21.58 -22.04
C ARG A 276 3.89 21.11 -21.60
N GLU A 277 4.62 21.92 -20.85
CA GLU A 277 5.92 21.54 -20.28
C GLU A 277 5.78 20.38 -19.28
N ILE A 278 4.78 20.42 -18.39
CA ILE A 278 4.49 19.31 -17.47
C ILE A 278 4.11 18.06 -18.27
N ALA A 279 3.18 18.17 -19.23
CA ALA A 279 2.78 17.05 -20.06
C ALA A 279 3.96 16.45 -20.85
N ASN A 280 4.84 17.29 -21.42
CA ASN A 280 6.03 16.83 -22.14
C ASN A 280 7.02 16.10 -21.20
N ARG A 281 7.21 16.57 -19.96
CA ARG A 281 8.03 15.88 -18.96
C ARG A 281 7.45 14.52 -18.57
N ILE A 282 6.14 14.44 -18.35
CA ILE A 282 5.43 13.19 -18.08
C ILE A 282 5.54 12.23 -19.28
N ALA A 283 5.35 12.73 -20.51
CA ALA A 283 5.51 11.95 -21.72
C ALA A 283 6.93 11.38 -21.84
N ALA A 284 7.95 12.20 -21.56
CA ALA A 284 9.34 11.78 -21.57
C ALA A 284 9.61 10.68 -20.53
N ALA A 285 9.05 10.78 -19.32
CA ALA A 285 9.16 9.76 -18.28
C ALA A 285 8.56 8.41 -18.71
N LEU A 286 7.40 8.46 -19.37
CA LEU A 286 6.62 7.30 -19.82
C LEU A 286 7.03 6.75 -21.20
N ASP A 287 8.00 7.39 -21.87
CA ASP A 287 8.39 7.11 -23.27
C ASP A 287 7.23 7.28 -24.29
N VAL A 288 6.30 8.20 -24.03
CA VAL A 288 5.22 8.56 -24.96
C VAL A 288 5.75 9.51 -26.02
N ARG A 289 5.85 9.04 -27.27
CA ARG A 289 6.43 9.82 -28.38
C ARG A 289 5.49 10.86 -28.97
N HIS A 290 4.20 10.53 -29.06
CA HIS A 290 3.21 11.36 -29.75
C HIS A 290 1.90 11.38 -28.98
N PHE A 291 1.43 12.59 -28.66
CA PHE A 291 0.11 12.87 -28.13
C PHE A 291 -0.26 14.31 -28.53
N ASP A 292 -1.55 14.54 -28.73
CA ASP A 292 -2.10 15.87 -28.90
C ASP A 292 -2.65 16.36 -27.55
N LEU A 293 -2.51 17.65 -27.25
CA LEU A 293 -2.97 18.25 -26.00
C LEU A 293 -3.91 19.41 -26.32
N PHE A 294 -5.08 19.42 -25.69
CA PHE A 294 -6.08 20.47 -25.86
C PHE A 294 -6.59 20.98 -24.51
N LEU A 295 -6.99 22.25 -24.47
CA LEU A 295 -7.61 22.89 -23.32
C LEU A 295 -9.07 23.22 -23.62
N HIS A 296 -10.01 22.63 -22.87
CA HIS A 296 -11.44 22.94 -23.02
C HIS A 296 -11.99 23.73 -21.83
N ARG A 297 -13.13 24.40 -22.03
CA ARG A 297 -13.84 25.17 -21.00
C ARG A 297 -15.19 24.57 -20.59
N VAL A 298 -15.51 23.37 -21.08
CA VAL A 298 -16.74 22.66 -20.69
C VAL A 298 -16.73 22.35 -19.20
N ARG A 299 -17.77 22.80 -18.50
CA ARG A 299 -17.96 22.56 -17.06
C ARG A 299 -18.28 21.09 -16.80
N ASN A 300 -17.90 20.61 -15.61
CA ASN A 300 -18.16 19.24 -15.13
C ASN A 300 -17.60 18.11 -16.03
N ARG A 301 -16.67 18.42 -16.94
CA ARG A 301 -15.89 17.42 -17.66
C ARG A 301 -14.45 17.43 -17.15
N GLY A 302 -13.99 16.26 -16.70
CA GLY A 302 -12.60 16.05 -16.31
C GLY A 302 -11.70 15.83 -17.52
N ILE A 303 -10.47 15.40 -17.26
CA ILE A 303 -9.53 15.01 -18.31
C ILE A 303 -10.05 13.76 -19.02
N THR A 304 -9.98 13.73 -20.34
CA THR A 304 -10.35 12.55 -21.14
C THR A 304 -9.39 12.35 -22.32
N ILE A 305 -9.55 11.24 -23.03
CA ILE A 305 -8.79 10.91 -24.23
C ILE A 305 -9.74 10.71 -25.41
N GLU A 306 -9.48 11.42 -26.49
CA GLU A 306 -10.09 11.20 -27.79
C GLU A 306 -9.17 10.42 -28.73
N PHE A 307 -9.76 9.58 -29.58
CA PHE A 307 -9.01 8.76 -30.54
C PHE A 307 -8.71 9.54 -31.81
N GLY A 308 -7.53 10.14 -31.89
CA GLY A 308 -7.05 10.86 -33.07
C GLY A 308 -6.00 10.09 -33.88
N ALA A 309 -5.33 10.80 -34.79
CA ALA A 309 -4.09 10.31 -35.41
C ALA A 309 -3.00 10.04 -34.35
N HIS A 310 -3.01 10.85 -33.30
CA HIS A 310 -2.38 10.60 -32.02
C HIS A 310 -3.46 10.64 -30.93
N PRO A 311 -3.28 9.94 -29.80
CA PRO A 311 -4.19 10.10 -28.66
C PRO A 311 -4.28 11.57 -28.26
N ALA A 312 -5.50 12.11 -28.21
CA ALA A 312 -5.76 13.51 -27.92
C ALA A 312 -6.20 13.65 -26.47
N VAL A 313 -5.33 14.19 -25.62
CA VAL A 313 -5.60 14.46 -24.22
C VAL A 313 -6.35 15.79 -24.13
N LEU A 314 -7.62 15.72 -23.72
CA LEU A 314 -8.47 16.89 -23.52
C LEU A 314 -8.46 17.25 -22.03
N VAL A 315 -8.03 18.46 -21.71
CA VAL A 315 -7.83 18.89 -20.33
C VAL A 315 -8.71 20.11 -20.02
N PRO A 316 -9.41 20.16 -18.88
CA PRO A 316 -10.16 21.35 -18.50
C PRO A 316 -9.21 22.51 -18.18
N ALA A 317 -9.55 23.71 -18.62
CA ALA A 317 -8.75 24.92 -18.39
C ALA A 317 -8.55 25.22 -16.88
N SER A 318 -9.48 24.81 -16.02
CA SER A 318 -9.37 24.96 -14.56
C SER A 318 -8.22 24.18 -13.94
N ILE A 319 -7.60 23.24 -14.66
CA ILE A 319 -6.38 22.56 -14.17
C ILE A 319 -5.24 23.57 -13.94
N MET A 320 -5.22 24.68 -14.67
CA MET A 320 -4.20 25.72 -14.57
C MET A 320 -4.22 26.46 -13.23
N GLU A 321 -5.35 26.42 -12.53
CA GLU A 321 -5.54 27.03 -11.22
C GLU A 321 -5.01 26.12 -10.09
N ARG A 322 -4.67 24.86 -10.41
CA ARG A 322 -4.13 23.89 -9.45
C ARG A 322 -2.61 24.00 -9.36
N ASP A 323 -2.06 23.57 -8.23
CA ASP A 323 -0.62 23.49 -8.03
C ASP A 323 0.04 22.47 -8.98
N PRO A 324 1.36 22.57 -9.22
CA PRO A 324 2.05 21.67 -10.15
C PRO A 324 1.98 20.18 -9.81
N ALA A 325 1.89 19.79 -8.53
CA ALA A 325 1.76 18.40 -8.14
C ALA A 325 0.38 17.85 -8.50
N THR A 326 -0.68 18.62 -8.28
CA THR A 326 -2.02 18.28 -8.74
C THR A 326 -2.12 18.20 -10.26
N GLN A 327 -1.52 19.15 -10.98
CA GLN A 327 -1.45 19.10 -12.45
C GLN A 327 -0.75 17.82 -12.93
N ALA A 328 0.40 17.48 -12.33
CA ALA A 328 1.16 16.29 -12.68
C ALA A 328 0.41 15.00 -12.37
N PHE A 329 -0.24 14.92 -11.20
CA PHE A 329 -1.03 13.77 -10.77
C PHE A 329 -2.19 13.49 -11.74
N LEU A 330 -2.95 14.53 -12.09
CA LEU A 330 -4.12 14.39 -12.97
C LEU A 330 -3.71 14.03 -14.40
N LEU A 331 -2.64 14.62 -14.94
CA LEU A 331 -2.16 14.31 -16.29
C LEU A 331 -1.49 12.93 -16.40
N ALA A 332 -0.76 12.49 -15.37
CA ALA A 332 -0.02 11.25 -15.40
C ALA A 332 -0.92 10.01 -15.56
N GLN A 333 -2.16 10.05 -15.04
CA GLN A 333 -3.09 8.93 -15.14
C GLN A 333 -3.45 8.57 -16.59
N PRO A 334 -4.08 9.44 -17.40
CA PRO A 334 -4.40 9.14 -18.80
C PRO A 334 -3.13 8.93 -19.64
N MET A 335 -2.05 9.65 -19.35
CA MET A 335 -0.78 9.45 -20.07
C MET A 335 -0.16 8.07 -19.82
N THR A 336 -0.36 7.50 -18.63
CA THR A 336 0.05 6.11 -18.35
C THR A 336 -0.73 5.13 -19.21
N GLN A 337 -2.03 5.35 -19.44
CA GLN A 337 -2.79 4.50 -20.36
C GLN A 337 -2.33 4.67 -21.80
N ILE A 338 -1.96 5.88 -22.23
CA ILE A 338 -1.36 6.09 -23.55
C ILE A 338 -0.05 5.29 -23.70
N ALA A 339 0.84 5.37 -22.70
CA ALA A 339 2.12 4.67 -22.70
C ALA A 339 1.97 3.15 -22.81
N ARG A 340 0.91 2.59 -22.23
CA ARG A 340 0.58 1.16 -22.28
C ARG A 340 -0.20 0.75 -23.53
N GLY A 341 -0.67 1.71 -24.33
CA GLY A 341 -1.61 1.46 -25.42
C GLY A 341 -3.04 1.16 -24.96
N TYR A 342 -3.38 1.46 -23.70
CA TYR A 342 -4.67 1.15 -23.06
C TYR A 342 -5.60 2.37 -22.97
N HIS A 343 -5.30 3.46 -23.67
CA HIS A 343 -6.10 4.70 -23.61
C HIS A 343 -7.59 4.51 -23.98
N ALA A 344 -7.98 3.40 -24.63
CA ALA A 344 -9.38 3.05 -24.81
C ALA A 344 -10.13 2.79 -23.50
N VAL A 345 -9.42 2.42 -22.42
CA VAL A 345 -9.96 2.26 -21.07
C VAL A 345 -10.52 3.57 -20.50
N GLU A 346 -10.03 4.72 -20.98
CA GLU A 346 -10.51 6.04 -20.55
C GLU A 346 -11.83 6.46 -21.22
N LYS A 347 -12.24 5.78 -22.30
CA LYS A 347 -13.41 6.14 -23.11
C LYS A 347 -14.48 5.04 -23.22
N LEU A 348 -14.07 3.78 -23.23
CA LEU A 348 -14.97 2.63 -23.40
C LEU A 348 -15.29 1.98 -22.05
N THR A 349 -16.55 1.58 -21.88
CA THR A 349 -16.98 0.77 -20.74
C THR A 349 -16.31 -0.61 -20.75
N PRO A 350 -16.21 -1.30 -19.60
CA PRO A 350 -15.70 -2.68 -19.54
C PRO A 350 -16.39 -3.62 -20.53
N ARG A 351 -17.69 -3.41 -20.73
CA ARG A 351 -18.51 -4.18 -21.67
C ARG A 351 -18.16 -3.89 -23.13
N GLU A 352 -17.99 -2.63 -23.50
CA GLU A 352 -17.57 -2.26 -24.86
C GLU A 352 -16.16 -2.77 -25.18
N LEU A 353 -15.26 -2.77 -24.19
CA LEU A 353 -13.93 -3.39 -24.32
C LEU A 353 -14.03 -4.90 -24.57
N ASP A 354 -14.90 -5.61 -23.85
CA ASP A 354 -15.14 -7.06 -24.06
C ASP A 354 -15.61 -7.33 -25.49
N VAL A 355 -16.60 -6.57 -25.96
CA VAL A 355 -17.11 -6.66 -27.34
C VAL A 355 -16.01 -6.36 -28.37
N LEU A 356 -15.22 -5.31 -28.16
CA LEU A 356 -14.15 -4.91 -29.08
C LEU A 356 -13.09 -6.01 -29.21
N LEU A 357 -12.58 -6.53 -28.08
CA LEU A 357 -11.56 -7.58 -28.09
C LEU A 357 -12.11 -8.92 -28.59
N ALA A 358 -13.36 -9.26 -28.24
CA ALA A 358 -14.03 -10.44 -28.79
C ALA A 358 -14.17 -10.34 -30.31
N SER A 359 -14.59 -9.19 -30.84
CA SER A 359 -14.70 -8.95 -32.29
C SER A 359 -13.34 -9.08 -33.00
N ALA A 360 -12.26 -8.68 -32.35
CA ALA A 360 -10.91 -8.89 -32.86
C ALA A 360 -10.50 -10.37 -32.86
N ALA A 361 -10.78 -11.10 -31.77
CA ALA A 361 -10.51 -12.53 -31.66
C ALA A 361 -11.30 -13.37 -32.68
N ARG A 362 -12.49 -12.93 -33.09
CA ARG A 362 -13.29 -13.61 -34.13
C ARG A 362 -12.63 -13.66 -35.49
N THR A 363 -11.63 -12.82 -35.74
CA THR A 363 -10.83 -12.88 -36.98
C THR A 363 -9.96 -14.14 -37.09
N VAL A 364 -9.69 -14.80 -35.95
CA VAL A 364 -8.90 -16.04 -35.87
C VAL A 364 -9.70 -17.22 -35.32
N LYS A 365 -10.72 -16.97 -34.50
CA LYS A 365 -11.62 -17.98 -33.93
C LYS A 365 -13.08 -17.52 -34.06
N PRO A 366 -13.81 -17.92 -35.12
CA PRO A 366 -15.14 -17.38 -35.45
C PRO A 366 -16.16 -17.40 -34.32
N ASP A 367 -16.19 -18.43 -33.49
CA ASP A 367 -17.17 -18.57 -32.38
C ASP A 367 -16.73 -17.87 -31.08
N PHE A 368 -15.63 -17.12 -31.09
CA PHE A 368 -15.17 -16.43 -29.89
C PHE A 368 -16.17 -15.35 -29.45
N GLY A 369 -16.41 -15.26 -28.14
CA GLY A 369 -17.36 -14.32 -27.57
C GLY A 369 -18.84 -14.67 -27.82
N ALA A 370 -19.15 -15.91 -28.22
CA ALA A 370 -20.54 -16.35 -28.38
C ALA A 370 -21.35 -16.11 -27.10
N GLY A 371 -22.58 -15.61 -27.26
CA GLY A 371 -23.46 -15.25 -26.14
C GLY A 371 -23.06 -13.97 -25.39
N LEU A 372 -22.00 -13.27 -25.82
CA LEU A 372 -21.66 -11.97 -25.27
C LEU A 372 -22.76 -10.98 -25.65
N THR A 373 -23.02 -10.77 -26.94
CA THR A 373 -24.10 -9.93 -27.48
C THR A 373 -24.72 -10.64 -28.69
N SER A 374 -25.55 -9.97 -29.49
CA SER A 374 -26.10 -10.60 -30.70
C SER A 374 -24.99 -10.97 -31.70
N GLU A 375 -25.09 -12.16 -32.30
CA GLU A 375 -24.12 -12.66 -33.28
C GLU A 375 -24.03 -11.74 -34.52
N GLU A 376 -25.15 -11.15 -34.92
CA GLU A 376 -25.19 -10.17 -36.01
C GLU A 376 -24.33 -8.95 -35.69
N PHE A 377 -24.43 -8.43 -34.48
CA PHE A 377 -23.64 -7.27 -34.04
C PHE A 377 -22.15 -7.62 -33.96
N LEU A 378 -21.78 -8.78 -33.41
CA LEU A 378 -20.37 -9.23 -33.39
C LEU A 378 -19.80 -9.38 -34.79
N ASN A 379 -20.56 -9.96 -35.73
CA ASN A 379 -20.15 -10.12 -37.12
C ASN A 379 -20.03 -8.78 -37.85
N GLU A 380 -20.91 -7.82 -37.57
CA GLU A 380 -20.78 -6.46 -38.08
C GLU A 380 -19.55 -5.75 -37.52
N GLN A 381 -19.36 -5.77 -36.20
CA GLN A 381 -18.21 -5.15 -35.54
C GLN A 381 -16.89 -5.76 -36.01
N THR A 382 -16.82 -7.08 -36.17
CA THR A 382 -15.65 -7.77 -36.74
C THR A 382 -15.32 -7.25 -38.15
N ARG A 383 -16.32 -7.08 -39.02
CA ARG A 383 -16.13 -6.55 -40.38
C ARG A 383 -15.68 -5.08 -40.36
N ARG A 384 -16.28 -4.25 -39.50
CA ARG A 384 -15.88 -2.83 -39.32
C ARG A 384 -14.43 -2.73 -38.84
N LEU A 385 -14.07 -3.54 -37.83
CA LEU A 385 -12.73 -3.63 -37.28
C LEU A 385 -11.69 -4.04 -38.33
N GLN A 386 -11.94 -5.10 -39.10
CA GLN A 386 -11.03 -5.55 -40.17
C GLN A 386 -10.78 -4.47 -41.24
N ARG A 387 -11.78 -3.64 -41.54
CA ARG A 387 -11.64 -2.50 -42.47
C ARG A 387 -10.87 -1.34 -41.85
N ALA A 388 -11.03 -1.12 -40.55
CA ALA A 388 -10.33 -0.06 -39.83
C ALA A 388 -8.82 -0.33 -39.70
N ILE A 389 -8.42 -1.59 -39.45
CA ILE A 389 -7.02 -1.98 -39.24
C ILE A 389 -6.13 -1.66 -40.47
N PRO A 390 -5.08 -0.85 -40.31
CA PRO A 390 -4.12 -0.58 -41.39
C PRO A 390 -3.42 -1.86 -41.87
N ARG A 391 -3.11 -1.95 -43.16
CA ARG A 391 -2.50 -3.15 -43.77
C ARG A 391 -1.23 -3.62 -43.06
N ARG A 392 -0.38 -2.67 -42.64
CA ARG A 392 0.90 -2.93 -41.95
C ARG A 392 0.72 -3.58 -40.57
N ASP A 393 -0.40 -3.33 -39.90
CA ASP A 393 -0.67 -3.77 -38.52
C ASP A 393 -1.46 -5.09 -38.48
N ARG A 394 -2.00 -5.55 -39.62
CA ARG A 394 -2.85 -6.77 -39.71
C ARG A 394 -2.18 -8.02 -39.16
N LYS A 395 -0.89 -8.21 -39.41
CA LYS A 395 -0.14 -9.37 -38.89
C LYS A 395 -0.07 -9.31 -37.37
N LEU A 396 0.37 -8.18 -36.82
CA LEU A 396 0.46 -7.98 -35.37
C LEU A 396 -0.88 -8.20 -34.68
N VAL A 397 -1.96 -7.60 -35.20
CA VAL A 397 -3.31 -7.77 -34.63
C VAL A 397 -3.76 -9.24 -34.70
N ARG A 398 -3.48 -9.95 -35.81
CA ARG A 398 -3.84 -11.37 -35.92
C ARG A 398 -3.08 -12.22 -34.89
N ASP A 399 -1.79 -11.96 -34.71
CA ASP A 399 -0.96 -12.72 -33.78
C ASP A 399 -1.38 -12.48 -32.32
N THR A 400 -1.67 -11.23 -31.93
CA THR A 400 -2.18 -10.91 -30.59
C THR A 400 -3.62 -11.38 -30.37
N ALA A 401 -4.46 -11.36 -31.41
CA ALA A 401 -5.82 -11.90 -31.34
C ALA A 401 -5.81 -13.42 -31.13
N LEU A 402 -4.86 -14.13 -31.75
CA LEU A 402 -4.68 -15.56 -31.53
C LEU A 402 -4.26 -15.84 -30.09
N ALA A 403 -3.26 -15.14 -29.57
CA ALA A 403 -2.82 -15.28 -28.18
C ALA A 403 -3.95 -15.00 -27.19
N TYR A 404 -4.70 -13.92 -27.40
CA TYR A 404 -5.87 -13.59 -26.58
C TYR A 404 -6.97 -14.67 -26.66
N SER A 405 -7.24 -15.22 -27.84
CA SER A 405 -8.25 -16.27 -28.01
C SER A 405 -7.91 -17.61 -27.34
N GLN A 406 -6.63 -17.82 -27.03
CA GLN A 406 -6.08 -19.00 -26.33
C GLN A 406 -5.94 -18.78 -24.82
N ALA A 407 -5.99 -17.53 -24.35
CA ALA A 407 -5.92 -17.19 -22.95
C ALA A 407 -7.24 -17.49 -22.21
N ASN A 408 -7.18 -17.50 -20.88
CA ASN A 408 -8.37 -17.57 -20.04
C ASN A 408 -9.26 -16.34 -20.26
N ARG A 409 -10.56 -16.48 -19.99
CA ARG A 409 -11.51 -15.38 -20.13
C ARG A 409 -11.16 -14.23 -19.16
N VAL A 410 -11.00 -13.04 -19.71
CA VAL A 410 -10.74 -11.83 -18.94
C VAL A 410 -12.02 -11.35 -18.26
N GLN A 411 -11.89 -10.95 -16.99
CA GLN A 411 -12.93 -10.23 -16.27
C GLN A 411 -12.70 -8.72 -16.46
N PHE A 412 -13.42 -8.10 -17.41
CA PHE A 412 -13.11 -6.74 -17.84
C PHE A 412 -13.26 -5.69 -16.73
N ASP A 413 -14.22 -5.83 -15.81
CA ASP A 413 -14.32 -4.93 -14.65
C ASP A 413 -13.07 -4.96 -13.77
N ARG A 414 -12.53 -6.17 -13.53
CA ARG A 414 -11.28 -6.36 -12.78
C ARG A 414 -10.10 -5.78 -13.54
N TRP A 415 -10.03 -6.05 -14.84
CA TRP A 415 -8.92 -5.62 -15.69
C TRP A 415 -8.85 -4.10 -15.83
N VAL A 416 -9.99 -3.43 -16.05
CA VAL A 416 -10.09 -1.97 -16.07
C VAL A 416 -9.66 -1.37 -14.74
N ARG A 417 -10.14 -1.90 -13.61
CA ARG A 417 -9.68 -1.46 -12.27
C ARG A 417 -8.18 -1.66 -12.08
N ALA A 418 -7.61 -2.77 -12.55
CA ALA A 418 -6.17 -3.01 -12.49
C ALA A 418 -5.38 -2.02 -13.38
N ALA A 419 -5.91 -1.66 -14.54
CA ALA A 419 -5.32 -0.65 -15.42
C ALA A 419 -5.34 0.74 -14.78
N GLN A 420 -6.46 1.13 -14.18
CA GLN A 420 -6.61 2.40 -13.45
C GLN A 420 -5.70 2.46 -12.22
N ARG A 421 -5.59 1.36 -11.47
CA ARG A 421 -4.64 1.21 -10.36
C ARG A 421 -3.19 1.43 -10.79
N THR A 422 -2.80 0.87 -11.93
CA THR A 422 -1.44 1.06 -12.47
C THR A 422 -1.19 2.55 -12.79
N ALA A 423 -2.19 3.21 -13.40
CA ALA A 423 -2.13 4.64 -13.68
C ALA A 423 -2.09 5.50 -12.41
N LEU A 424 -2.82 5.13 -11.36
CA LEU A 424 -2.77 5.79 -10.05
C LEU A 424 -1.38 5.69 -9.43
N ARG A 425 -0.77 4.50 -9.41
CA ARG A 425 0.59 4.29 -8.89
C ARG A 425 1.63 5.10 -9.65
N ALA A 426 1.55 5.11 -10.99
CA ALA A 426 2.43 5.93 -11.81
C ALA A 426 2.23 7.43 -11.52
N ALA A 427 0.99 7.88 -11.35
CA ALA A 427 0.68 9.27 -11.01
C ALA A 427 1.26 9.68 -9.65
N LEU A 428 1.15 8.82 -8.63
CA LEU A 428 1.74 9.05 -7.30
C LEU A 428 3.26 9.19 -7.34
N LEU A 429 3.94 8.38 -8.15
CA LEU A 429 5.38 8.50 -8.32
C LEU A 429 5.77 9.80 -9.05
N VAL A 430 4.97 10.22 -10.03
CA VAL A 430 5.26 11.38 -10.88
C VAL A 430 4.94 12.71 -10.19
N CYS A 431 3.88 12.79 -9.39
CA CYS A 431 3.54 14.01 -8.67
C CYS A 431 4.40 14.24 -7.43
N ASP A 432 4.98 13.17 -6.86
CA ASP A 432 5.84 13.22 -5.67
C ASP A 432 5.15 13.86 -4.44
N ASP A 433 3.83 13.68 -4.37
CA ASP A 433 2.96 14.18 -3.29
C ASP A 433 1.70 13.31 -3.12
N LEU A 434 1.08 13.36 -1.95
CA LEU A 434 -0.19 12.65 -1.63
C LEU A 434 -1.41 13.58 -1.63
N ASP A 435 -1.24 14.89 -1.44
CA ASP A 435 -2.37 15.82 -1.37
C ASP A 435 -3.28 15.80 -2.63
N PRO A 436 -2.74 15.70 -3.87
CA PRO A 436 -3.59 15.57 -5.05
C PRO A 436 -4.53 14.36 -5.02
N LEU A 437 -4.09 13.24 -4.44
CA LEU A 437 -4.94 12.06 -4.28
C LEU A 437 -6.06 12.34 -3.29
N VAL A 438 -5.75 12.96 -2.15
CA VAL A 438 -6.71 13.32 -1.11
C VAL A 438 -7.84 14.16 -1.71
N GLN A 439 -7.48 15.25 -2.41
CA GLN A 439 -8.43 16.14 -3.08
C GLN A 439 -9.31 15.38 -4.08
N VAL A 440 -8.71 14.56 -4.95
CA VAL A 440 -9.45 13.83 -6.00
C VAL A 440 -10.41 12.80 -5.44
N VAL A 441 -10.04 12.08 -4.38
CA VAL A 441 -10.94 11.11 -3.75
C VAL A 441 -12.06 11.84 -3.01
N GLN A 442 -11.76 12.92 -2.27
CA GLN A 442 -12.77 13.72 -1.58
C GLN A 442 -13.80 14.33 -2.53
N ASP A 443 -13.37 14.83 -3.70
CA ASP A 443 -14.23 15.38 -4.75
C ASP A 443 -15.14 14.31 -5.38
N ARG A 444 -14.74 13.03 -5.33
CA ARG A 444 -15.50 11.89 -5.91
C ARG A 444 -16.50 11.28 -4.94
N ILE A 445 -16.36 11.49 -3.63
CA ILE A 445 -17.31 11.00 -2.64
C ILE A 445 -18.59 11.84 -2.75
N ALA A 446 -19.61 11.25 -3.36
CA ALA A 446 -20.92 11.88 -3.49
C ALA A 446 -21.49 12.25 -2.10
N PRO A 447 -22.22 13.37 -1.96
CA PRO A 447 -22.81 13.77 -0.69
C PRO A 447 -23.70 12.68 -0.06
N GLU A 448 -24.39 11.91 -0.89
CA GLU A 448 -25.26 10.79 -0.48
C GLU A 448 -24.47 9.64 0.17
N ARG A 449 -23.35 9.23 -0.43
CA ARG A 449 -22.50 8.16 0.14
C ARG A 449 -21.77 8.59 1.40
N ARG A 450 -21.45 9.89 1.50
CA ARG A 450 -20.92 10.49 2.74
C ARG A 450 -21.93 10.37 3.89
N ALA A 451 -23.23 10.50 3.59
CA ALA A 451 -24.30 10.32 4.58
C ALA A 451 -24.53 8.84 4.94
N GLU A 452 -24.20 7.90 4.05
CA GLU A 452 -24.22 6.45 4.28
C GLU A 452 -22.96 5.94 5.03
N GLY A 453 -22.06 6.84 5.42
CA GLY A 453 -20.87 6.51 6.21
C GLY A 453 -19.63 6.15 5.39
N GLU A 454 -19.63 6.29 4.06
CA GLU A 454 -18.40 6.19 3.27
C GLU A 454 -17.49 7.37 3.63
N THR A 455 -16.39 7.06 4.32
CA THR A 455 -15.35 8.04 4.65
C THR A 455 -14.22 7.94 3.63
N PHE A 456 -13.51 9.05 3.45
CA PHE A 456 -12.28 9.11 2.67
C PHE A 456 -11.29 7.98 3.04
N GLU A 457 -11.17 7.68 4.32
CA GLU A 457 -10.28 6.65 4.87
C GLU A 457 -10.67 5.22 4.42
N THR A 458 -11.97 4.98 4.21
CA THR A 458 -12.48 3.68 3.74
C THR A 458 -12.45 3.51 2.22
N HIS A 459 -12.13 4.58 1.47
CA HIS A 459 -12.16 4.51 0.02
C HIS A 459 -11.03 3.59 -0.52
N PRO A 460 -11.35 2.55 -1.32
CA PRO A 460 -10.37 1.52 -1.72
C PRO A 460 -9.12 2.06 -2.41
N ALA A 461 -9.27 3.10 -3.25
CA ALA A 461 -8.14 3.72 -3.95
C ALA A 461 -7.17 4.43 -2.99
N TYR A 462 -7.66 4.95 -1.86
CA TYR A 462 -6.84 5.63 -0.88
C TYR A 462 -6.00 4.63 -0.08
N ALA A 463 -6.65 3.61 0.49
CA ALA A 463 -5.95 2.54 1.21
C ALA A 463 -4.90 1.85 0.32
N GLU A 464 -5.21 1.61 -0.94
CA GLU A 464 -4.28 0.99 -1.88
C GLU A 464 -3.12 1.91 -2.25
N ALA A 465 -3.37 3.20 -2.41
CA ALA A 465 -2.33 4.20 -2.63
C ALA A 465 -1.36 4.27 -1.45
N LEU A 466 -1.85 4.28 -0.20
CA LEU A 466 -1.00 4.29 0.98
C LEU A 466 -0.13 3.02 1.08
N LYS A 467 -0.69 1.84 0.81
CA LYS A 467 0.06 0.58 0.76
C LYS A 467 1.20 0.63 -0.25
N PHE A 468 0.97 1.26 -1.40
CA PHE A 468 1.99 1.43 -2.43
C PHE A 468 3.00 2.52 -2.06
N TRP A 469 2.55 3.64 -1.50
CA TRP A 469 3.25 4.92 -1.41
C TRP A 469 4.70 4.81 -0.94
N ALA A 470 4.96 4.13 0.16
CA ALA A 470 6.31 3.90 0.69
C ALA A 470 6.71 2.42 0.69
N SER A 471 6.06 1.58 -0.12
CA SER A 471 6.43 0.17 -0.28
C SER A 471 7.87 0.02 -0.81
N PRO A 472 8.54 -1.13 -0.59
CA PRO A 472 9.86 -1.40 -1.17
C PRO A 472 9.90 -1.16 -2.69
N ALA A 473 8.86 -1.59 -3.40
CA ALA A 473 8.73 -1.38 -4.85
C ALA A 473 8.65 0.10 -5.22
N ALA A 474 7.85 0.90 -4.51
CA ALA A 474 7.74 2.33 -4.78
C ALA A 474 9.01 3.10 -4.43
N MET A 475 9.70 2.73 -3.34
CA MET A 475 10.98 3.34 -2.97
C MET A 475 12.06 3.04 -4.01
N HIS A 476 12.16 1.78 -4.47
CA HIS A 476 13.07 1.39 -5.53
C HIS A 476 12.80 2.13 -6.85
N LEU A 477 11.52 2.30 -7.21
CA LEU A 477 11.14 3.06 -8.40
C LEU A 477 11.49 4.55 -8.27
N ARG A 478 11.28 5.17 -7.12
CA ARG A 478 11.68 6.57 -6.90
C ARG A 478 13.18 6.78 -7.04
N GLU A 479 13.98 5.85 -6.54
CA GLU A 479 15.44 5.82 -6.75
C GLU A 479 15.78 5.70 -8.25
N HIS A 480 15.16 4.74 -8.96
CA HIS A 480 15.34 4.57 -10.41
C HIS A 480 14.98 5.84 -11.19
N MET A 481 13.88 6.50 -10.79
CA MET A 481 13.37 7.74 -11.35
C MET A 481 14.22 8.97 -11.01
N GLY A 482 15.21 8.85 -10.11
CA GLY A 482 16.07 9.94 -9.67
C GLY A 482 15.43 10.89 -8.67
N LEU A 483 14.35 10.46 -8.01
CA LEU A 483 13.70 11.22 -6.93
C LEU A 483 14.37 11.00 -5.58
N LEU A 484 15.08 9.88 -5.41
CA LEU A 484 15.87 9.52 -4.23
C LEU A 484 17.34 9.29 -4.62
N SER A 485 18.24 9.46 -3.66
CA SER A 485 19.64 9.10 -3.81
C SER A 485 19.80 7.58 -3.88
N PRO A 486 20.73 7.05 -4.69
CA PRO A 486 21.00 5.63 -4.72
C PRO A 486 21.56 5.15 -3.37
N ARG A 487 21.13 3.95 -2.95
CA ARG A 487 21.57 3.31 -1.70
C ARG A 487 23.00 2.78 -1.77
#